data_AF-A0A7X6XCW0-F1
#
_entry.id   AF-A0A7X6XCW0-F1
#
_cell.length_a   1.000
_cell.length_b   1.000
_cell.length_c   1.000
_cell.angle_alpha   90.00
_cell.angle_beta   90.00
_cell.angle_gamma   90.00
#
_symmetry.space_group_name_H-M   'P 1'
#
loop_
_entity.id
_entity.type
_entity.pdbx_description
1 polymer ?
#
loop_
_entity_poly.entity_id
_entity_poly.type
_entity_poly.pdbx_seq_one_letter_code
_entity_poly.pdbx_strand_id
1 'polypeptide(L)'
;MICKEIIGNVETYPIGNKTKDVLNLEWHETTKRIMRKRSEAGQEVVIQFLREGIRLKEGDILYEDADKVVVVNILPCDVIQVTPRSIYEMGTVCYEIGNKHLPLFIQD
;
A
#
# COMPACT_ATOMS: atom_id res chain seq x y z
N MET A 1 -10.37 -4.69 14.90
CA MET A 1 -11.35 -4.67 13.77
C MET A 1 -10.84 -5.56 12.64
N ILE A 2 -11.72 -6.10 11.80
CA ILE A 2 -11.34 -6.94 10.64
C ILE A 2 -11.73 -6.22 9.35
N CYS A 3 -10.75 -5.96 8.48
CA CYS A 3 -10.88 -5.28 7.20
C CYS A 3 -10.79 -6.33 6.08
N LYS A 4 -11.88 -6.53 5.34
CA LYS A 4 -11.98 -7.56 4.29
C LYS A 4 -11.85 -7.02 2.87
N GLU A 5 -11.90 -5.70 2.72
CA GLU A 5 -11.84 -4.98 1.46
C GLU A 5 -11.30 -3.56 1.67
N ILE A 6 -11.00 -2.88 0.57
CA ILE A 6 -10.64 -1.46 0.54
C ILE A 6 -11.94 -0.70 0.23
N ILE A 7 -12.32 0.25 1.08
CA ILE A 7 -13.56 1.03 0.96
C ILE A 7 -13.45 2.07 -0.16
N GLY A 8 -12.27 2.67 -0.28
CA GLY A 8 -11.97 3.72 -1.21
C GLY A 8 -10.57 4.28 -0.94
N ASN A 9 -10.28 5.44 -1.52
CA ASN A 9 -9.03 6.14 -1.29
C ASN A 9 -9.33 7.57 -0.81
N VAL A 10 -8.56 8.09 0.14
CA VAL A 10 -8.79 9.40 0.77
C VAL A 10 -8.79 10.58 -0.22
N GLU A 11 -8.19 10.41 -1.41
CA GLU A 11 -8.21 11.43 -2.47
C GLU A 11 -9.57 11.54 -3.17
N THR A 12 -10.35 10.46 -3.20
CA THR A 12 -11.57 10.34 -4.01
C THR A 12 -12.82 10.01 -3.20
N TYR A 13 -12.64 9.43 -2.02
CA TYR A 13 -13.71 9.01 -1.13
C TYR A 13 -14.01 10.10 -0.10
N PRO A 14 -15.26 10.58 0.01
CA PRO A 14 -15.62 11.66 0.93
C PRO A 14 -15.67 11.14 2.37
N ILE A 15 -14.71 11.54 3.18
CA ILE A 15 -14.65 11.17 4.62
C ILE A 15 -15.30 12.22 5.55
N GLY A 16 -15.69 13.38 5.03
CA GLY A 16 -16.27 14.48 5.81
C GLY A 16 -15.32 14.99 6.92
N ASN A 17 -15.85 15.16 8.13
CA ASN A 17 -15.10 15.62 9.31
C ASN A 17 -14.55 14.46 10.17
N LYS A 18 -14.53 13.23 9.65
CA LYS A 18 -14.06 12.07 10.39
C LYS A 18 -12.56 12.17 10.65
N THR A 19 -12.15 11.69 11.81
CA THR A 19 -10.74 11.66 12.21
C THR A 19 -10.01 10.58 11.41
N LYS A 20 -8.79 10.87 10.95
CA LYS A 20 -7.94 9.87 10.29
C LYS A 20 -7.09 9.15 11.33
N ASP A 21 -7.25 7.84 11.42
CA ASP A 21 -6.37 6.95 12.17
C ASP A 21 -5.44 6.25 11.17
N VAL A 22 -4.13 6.48 11.30
CA VAL A 22 -3.16 6.08 10.28
C VAL A 22 -2.66 4.66 10.54
N LEU A 23 -2.66 3.82 9.50
CA LEU A 23 -2.04 2.51 9.49
C LEU A 23 -0.76 2.55 8.66
N ASN A 24 0.37 2.66 9.35
CA ASN A 24 1.69 2.66 8.71
C ASN A 24 2.05 1.27 8.19
N LEU A 25 2.43 1.16 6.93
CA LEU A 25 2.84 -0.09 6.27
C LEU A 25 4.22 0.07 5.64
N GLU A 26 5.02 -1.00 5.72
CA GLU A 26 6.20 -1.11 4.88
C GLU A 26 5.79 -1.42 3.44
N TRP A 27 6.60 -1.01 2.46
CA TRP A 27 6.31 -1.25 1.03
C TRP A 27 6.03 -2.74 0.72
N HIS A 28 6.74 -3.67 1.38
CA HIS A 28 6.61 -5.12 1.19
C HIS A 28 5.42 -5.74 1.93
N GLU A 29 4.70 -4.95 2.73
CA GLU A 29 3.46 -5.37 3.37
C GLU A 29 2.21 -5.10 2.51
N THR A 30 2.33 -4.22 1.51
CA THR A 30 1.20 -3.75 0.68
C THR A 30 0.48 -4.85 -0.09
N THR A 31 1.14 -5.98 -0.36
CA THR A 31 0.57 -7.14 -1.07
C THR A 31 0.16 -8.28 -0.15
N LYS A 32 0.32 -8.14 1.17
CA LYS A 32 -0.07 -9.18 2.13
C LYS A 32 -1.59 -9.24 2.25
N ARG A 33 -2.16 -10.42 1.96
CA ARG A 33 -3.61 -10.67 2.10
C ARG A 33 -4.08 -10.76 3.54
N ILE A 34 -3.23 -11.29 4.42
CA ILE A 34 -3.56 -11.50 5.83
C ILE A 34 -2.45 -10.87 6.66
N MET A 35 -2.80 -9.87 7.45
CA MET A 35 -1.88 -9.25 8.40
C MET A 35 -2.61 -8.65 9.58
N ARG A 36 -1.89 -8.52 10.70
CA ARG A 36 -2.37 -7.86 11.91
C ARG A 36 -1.36 -6.78 12.27
N LYS A 37 -1.84 -5.56 12.45
CA LYS A 37 -1.02 -4.41 12.79
C LYS A 37 -1.80 -3.46 13.71
N ARG A 38 -1.09 -2.52 14.34
CA ARG A 38 -1.70 -1.45 15.13
C ARG A 38 -1.60 -0.15 14.36
N SER A 39 -2.68 0.62 14.36
CA SER A 39 -2.67 2.00 13.88
C SER A 39 -1.93 2.91 14.86
N GLU A 40 -1.72 4.17 14.47
CA GLU A 40 -1.10 5.18 15.33
C GLU A 40 -1.93 5.48 16.59
N ALA A 41 -3.26 5.39 16.51
CA ALA A 41 -4.12 5.48 17.69
C ALA A 41 -4.11 4.21 18.57
N GLY A 42 -3.25 3.22 18.27
CA GLY A 42 -3.09 1.99 19.04
C GLY A 42 -4.14 0.90 18.75
N GLN A 43 -5.04 1.15 17.80
CA GLN A 43 -6.14 0.25 17.46
C GLN A 43 -5.63 -0.95 16.67
N GLU A 44 -6.05 -2.16 17.05
CA GLU A 44 -5.72 -3.36 16.28
C GLU A 44 -6.55 -3.44 14.99
N VAL A 45 -5.85 -3.51 13.86
CA VAL A 45 -6.37 -3.66 12.50
C VAL A 45 -5.93 -5.02 11.95
N VAL A 46 -6.91 -5.87 11.62
CA VAL A 46 -6.68 -7.17 10.99
C VAL A 46 -7.13 -7.09 9.55
N ILE A 47 -6.18 -7.17 8.61
CA ILE A 47 -6.47 -7.23 7.18
C ILE A 47 -6.63 -8.70 6.79
N GLN A 48 -7.73 -9.00 6.09
CA GLN A 48 -8.06 -10.33 5.61
C GLN A 48 -8.75 -10.25 4.25
N PHE A 49 -7.95 -10.04 3.20
CA PHE A 49 -8.42 -10.00 1.82
C PHE A 49 -8.60 -11.41 1.25
N LEU A 50 -9.84 -11.74 0.88
CA LEU A 50 -10.17 -13.05 0.28
C LEU A 50 -9.80 -13.13 -1.21
N ARG A 51 -9.72 -11.98 -1.90
CA ARG A 51 -9.37 -11.90 -3.31
C ARG A 51 -7.86 -11.80 -3.50
N GLU A 52 -7.35 -12.43 -4.55
CA GLU A 52 -5.94 -12.31 -4.95
C GLU A 52 -5.69 -11.02 -5.74
N GLY A 53 -4.43 -10.61 -5.82
CA GLY A 53 -4.01 -9.44 -6.59
C GLY A 53 -4.34 -8.08 -5.96
N ILE A 54 -4.89 -8.05 -4.74
CA ILE A 54 -5.08 -6.79 -4.01
C ILE A 54 -3.72 -6.26 -3.56
N ARG A 55 -3.44 -5.01 -3.91
CA ARG A 55 -2.31 -4.23 -3.41
C ARG A 55 -2.86 -2.96 -2.77
N LEU A 56 -2.49 -2.76 -1.51
CA LEU A 56 -2.74 -1.53 -0.78
C LEU A 56 -1.91 -0.39 -1.37
N LYS A 57 -2.55 0.76 -1.54
CA LYS A 57 -1.94 2.00 -2.01
C LYS A 57 -1.94 3.05 -0.91
N GLU A 58 -1.14 4.07 -1.13
CA GLU A 58 -1.13 5.26 -0.30
C GLU A 58 -2.53 5.86 -0.22
N GLY A 59 -3.00 6.16 1.00
CA GLY A 59 -4.31 6.77 1.22
C GLY A 59 -5.51 5.82 1.15
N ASP A 60 -5.32 4.51 0.94
CA ASP A 60 -6.42 3.55 0.93
C ASP A 60 -7.13 3.50 2.29
N ILE A 61 -8.47 3.46 2.26
CA ILE A 61 -9.33 3.42 3.44
C ILE A 61 -9.73 1.97 3.70
N LEU A 62 -9.41 1.46 4.88
CA LEU A 62 -9.65 0.05 5.26
C LEU A 62 -10.84 -0.13 6.20
N TYR A 63 -11.20 0.94 6.90
CA TYR A 63 -12.29 0.93 7.86
C TYR A 63 -12.85 2.34 7.99
N GLU A 64 -14.15 2.41 8.24
CA GLU A 64 -14.87 3.64 8.48
C GLU A 64 -16.00 3.38 9.48
N ASP A 65 -16.13 4.26 10.46
CA ASP A 65 -17.29 4.33 11.35
C ASP A 65 -17.89 5.75 11.34
N ALA A 66 -18.67 6.11 12.36
CA ALA A 66 -19.28 7.42 12.47
C ALA A 66 -18.26 8.55 12.73
N ASP A 67 -17.16 8.24 13.42
CA ASP A 67 -16.23 9.21 13.98
C ASP A 67 -14.87 9.23 13.27
N LYS A 68 -14.44 8.09 12.70
CA LYS A 68 -13.10 7.93 12.13
C LYS A 68 -13.04 7.04 10.90
N VAL A 69 -11.91 7.15 10.22
CA VAL A 69 -11.47 6.29 9.13
C VAL A 69 -10.07 5.76 9.41
N VAL A 70 -9.79 4.50 9.05
CA VAL A 70 -8.44 3.94 9.06
C VAL A 70 -7.83 4.07 7.67
N VAL A 71 -6.75 4.83 7.56
CA VAL A 71 -6.10 5.19 6.28
C VAL A 71 -4.71 4.59 6.22
N VAL A 72 -4.37 3.98 5.09
CA VAL A 72 -3.03 3.45 4.82
C VAL A 72 -2.04 4.60 4.58
N ASN A 73 -0.90 4.52 5.24
CA ASN A 73 0.30 5.30 4.94
C ASN A 73 1.45 4.34 4.67
N ILE A 74 2.10 4.46 3.50
CA ILE A 74 3.25 3.64 3.12
C ILE A 74 4.50 4.39 3.56
N LEU A 75 5.25 3.76 4.46
CA LEU A 75 6.47 4.35 5.01
C LEU A 75 7.52 4.55 3.92
N PRO A 76 8.23 5.70 3.93
CA PRO A 76 9.41 5.90 3.09
C PRO A 76 10.45 4.81 3.35
N CYS A 77 11.13 4.38 2.30
CA CYS A 77 12.24 3.44 2.39
C CYS A 77 13.34 3.83 1.41
N ASP A 78 14.55 3.31 1.64
CA ASP A 78 15.65 3.50 0.70
C ASP A 78 15.37 2.79 -0.62
N VAL A 79 15.64 3.48 -1.72
CA VAL A 79 15.40 2.99 -3.08
C VAL A 79 16.62 3.22 -3.97
N ILE A 80 16.75 2.36 -4.98
CA ILE A 80 17.68 2.58 -6.09
C ILE A 80 16.86 3.07 -7.27
N GLN A 81 17.00 4.35 -7.61
CA GLN A 81 16.36 4.93 -8.78
C GLN A 81 17.23 4.70 -10.02
N VAL A 82 16.66 4.07 -11.03
CA VAL A 82 17.31 3.83 -12.33
C VAL A 82 16.51 4.56 -13.41
N THR A 83 17.20 5.37 -14.22
CA THR A 83 16.61 6.08 -15.35
C THR A 83 17.26 5.60 -16.65
N PRO A 84 16.66 4.61 -17.34
CA PRO A 84 17.20 4.10 -18.59
C PRO A 84 17.17 5.17 -19.70
N ARG A 85 18.22 5.21 -20.51
CA ARG A 85 18.38 6.22 -21.58
C ARG A 85 17.77 5.78 -22.92
N SER A 86 17.40 4.51 -23.02
CA SER A 86 16.78 3.92 -24.21
C SER A 86 15.90 2.74 -23.84
N ILE A 87 15.03 2.33 -24.76
CA ILE A 87 14.21 1.13 -24.59
C ILE A 87 15.06 -0.14 -24.44
N TYR A 88 16.24 -0.17 -25.07
CA TYR A 88 17.17 -1.29 -24.94
C TYR A 88 17.70 -1.39 -23.51
N GLU A 89 18.15 -0.26 -22.92
CA GLU A 89 18.59 -0.22 -21.53
C GLU A 89 17.47 -0.57 -20.56
N MET A 90 16.24 -0.07 -20.79
CA MET A 90 15.08 -0.44 -20.00
C MET A 90 14.87 -1.96 -20.01
N GLY A 91 14.91 -2.58 -21.19
CA GLY A 91 14.78 -4.02 -21.35
C GLY A 91 15.87 -4.79 -20.60
N THR A 92 17.13 -4.38 -20.73
CA THR A 92 18.27 -5.03 -20.04
C THR A 92 18.15 -4.92 -18.52
N VAL A 93 17.86 -3.72 -18.00
CA VAL A 93 17.72 -3.49 -16.55
C VAL A 93 16.56 -4.31 -15.98
N CYS A 94 15.38 -4.26 -16.61
CA CYS A 94 14.22 -5.03 -16.19
C CYS A 94 14.48 -6.54 -16.22
N TYR A 95 15.17 -7.03 -17.26
CA TYR A 95 15.53 -8.44 -17.38
C TYR A 95 16.44 -8.90 -16.24
N GLU A 96 17.52 -8.17 -15.95
CA GLU A 96 18.48 -8.54 -14.91
C GLU A 96 17.89 -8.48 -13.49
N ILE A 97 17.06 -7.46 -13.20
CA ILE A 97 16.36 -7.35 -11.92
C ILE A 97 15.35 -8.50 -11.76
N GLY A 98 14.56 -8.78 -12.81
CA GLY A 98 13.59 -9.85 -12.84
C GLY A 98 14.22 -11.24 -12.67
N ASN A 99 15.34 -11.49 -13.34
CA ASN A 99 16.11 -12.74 -13.23
C ASN A 99 16.61 -13.01 -11.81
N LYS A 100 16.79 -11.97 -10.98
CA LYS A 100 17.18 -12.09 -9.57
C LYS A 100 15.98 -12.21 -8.62
N HIS A 101 14.75 -12.22 -9.13
CA HIS A 101 13.52 -12.17 -8.34
C HIS A 101 13.46 -10.98 -7.37
N LEU A 102 14.06 -9.85 -7.77
CA LEU A 102 14.03 -8.62 -6.99
C LEU A 102 12.76 -7.82 -7.27
N PRO A 103 12.22 -7.10 -6.26
CA PRO A 103 11.09 -6.21 -6.46
C PRO A 103 11.48 -5.08 -7.43
N LEU A 104 10.60 -4.80 -8.38
CA LEU A 104 10.74 -3.71 -9.35
C LEU A 104 9.42 -2.92 -9.41
N PHE A 105 9.54 -1.60 -9.43
CA PHE A 105 8.43 -0.68 -9.59
C PHE A 105 8.78 0.24 -10.76
N ILE A 106 7.84 0.41 -11.69
CA ILE A 106 8.00 1.26 -12.88
C ILE A 106 7.00 2.42 -12.73
N GLN A 107 7.49 3.65 -12.87
CA GLN A 107 6.70 4.87 -12.80
C GLN A 107 7.21 5.87 -13.86
N ASP A 108 6.31 6.74 -14.33
CA ASP A 108 6.61 7.83 -15.26
C ASP A 108 7.26 9.04 -14.56
#